data_AF-A0A3M1BQ98-F1
#
_entry.id   AF-A0A3M1BQ98-F1
#
_cell.length_a   1.000
_cell.length_b   1.000
_cell.length_c   1.000
_cell.angle_alpha   90.00
_cell.angle_beta   90.00
_cell.angle_gamma   90.00
#
_symmetry.space_group_name_H-M   'P 1'
#
loop_
_entity.id
_entity.type
_entity.pdbx_description
1 polymer ?
#
loop_
_entity_poly.entity_id
_entity_poly.type
_entity_poly.pdbx_seq_one_letter_code
_entity_poly.pdbx_strand_id
1 'polypeptide(L)'
;MCDFETLHYNLKDELLTLFKEAETPQPRLKITSLKSGKICGLANLAKLLLYFEREGYLVVLNKDENYKEWEIQIEPGILDLMFGYG
;
A
#
# COMPACT_ATOMS: atom_id res chain seq x y z
N MET A 1 -15.55 -3.91 14.59
CA MET A 1 -15.78 -3.74 13.13
C MET A 1 -14.63 -2.88 12.63
N CYS A 2 -13.88 -3.33 11.63
CA CYS A 2 -12.79 -2.53 11.06
C CYS A 2 -13.38 -1.34 10.30
N ASP A 3 -12.86 -0.15 10.55
CA ASP A 3 -13.14 1.02 9.72
C ASP A 3 -12.20 1.00 8.50
N PHE A 4 -12.74 0.56 7.36
CA PHE A 4 -12.02 0.47 6.09
C PHE A 4 -11.69 1.85 5.51
N GLU A 5 -12.50 2.88 5.77
CA GLU A 5 -12.24 4.24 5.29
C GLU A 5 -11.02 4.81 6.00
N THR A 6 -10.96 4.65 7.33
CA THR A 6 -9.77 5.02 8.11
C THR A 6 -8.54 4.24 7.66
N LEU A 7 -8.63 2.93 7.43
CA LEU A 7 -7.50 2.13 6.93
C LEU A 7 -7.04 2.63 5.55
N HIS A 8 -7.97 2.91 4.63
CA HIS A 8 -7.68 3.41 3.29
C HIS A 8 -6.98 4.78 3.34
N TYR A 9 -7.49 5.71 4.15
CA TYR A 9 -6.90 7.03 4.32
C TYR A 9 -5.46 6.96 4.86
N ASN A 10 -5.23 6.17 5.91
CA ASN A 10 -3.91 6.01 6.50
C ASN A 10 -2.94 5.30 5.55
N LEU A 11 -3.40 4.27 4.83
CA LEU A 11 -2.58 3.57 3.85
C LEU A 11 -2.13 4.51 2.73
N LYS A 12 -3.05 5.31 2.19
CA LYS A 12 -2.73 6.32 1.18
C LYS A 12 -1.63 7.27 1.66
N ASP A 13 -1.79 7.85 2.84
CA ASP A 13 -0.82 8.81 3.39
C ASP A 13 0.53 8.16 3.67
N GLU A 14 0.52 6.93 4.19
CA GLU A 14 1.73 6.14 4.44
C GLU A 14 2.49 5.83 3.14
N LEU A 15 1.79 5.34 2.10
CA LEU A 15 2.43 5.03 0.81
C LEU A 15 2.99 6.28 0.12
N LEU A 16 2.26 7.39 0.17
CA LEU A 16 2.74 8.67 -0.37
C LEU A 16 3.99 9.17 0.35
N THR A 17 4.02 9.04 1.67
CA THR A 17 5.17 9.44 2.48
C THR A 17 6.38 8.57 2.16
N LEU A 18 6.21 7.24 2.13
CA LEU A 18 7.25 6.29 1.76
C LEU A 18 7.80 6.55 0.35
N PHE A 19 6.93 6.89 -0.61
CA PHE A 19 7.35 7.21 -1.97
C PHE A 19 8.18 8.51 -2.03
N LYS A 20 7.76 9.56 -1.32
CA LYS A 20 8.47 10.86 -1.30
C LYS A 20 9.84 10.78 -0.62
N GLU A 21 9.95 9.96 0.42
CA GLU A 21 11.18 9.80 1.20
C GLU A 21 12.15 8.78 0.59
N ALA A 22 11.69 7.98 -0.39
CA ALA A 22 12.52 6.97 -1.02
C ALA A 22 13.63 7.58 -1.89
N GLU A 23 14.83 7.03 -1.78
CA GLU A 23 15.97 7.35 -2.67
C GLU A 23 15.84 6.72 -4.07
N THR A 24 14.86 5.82 -4.24
CA THR A 24 14.65 5.07 -5.49
C THR A 24 13.28 5.38 -6.08
N PRO A 25 13.14 5.37 -7.42
CA PRO A 25 11.88 5.73 -8.08
C PRO A 25 10.75 4.71 -7.90
N GLN A 26 11.06 3.49 -7.47
CA GLN A 26 10.12 2.39 -7.24
C GLN A 26 10.49 1.67 -5.94
N PRO A 27 10.24 2.28 -4.77
CA PRO A 27 10.63 1.69 -3.49
C PRO A 27 9.87 0.39 -3.24
N ARG A 28 10.58 -0.57 -2.62
CA ARG A 28 10.06 -1.89 -2.27
C ARG A 28 10.10 -2.11 -0.77
N LEU A 29 9.04 -2.72 -0.23
CA LEU A 29 8.94 -3.03 1.19
C LEU A 29 8.00 -4.22 1.44
N LYS A 30 8.23 -4.93 2.56
CA LYS A 30 7.30 -5.97 3.02
C LYS A 30 6.00 -5.35 3.53
N ILE A 31 4.86 -5.97 3.26
CA ILE A 31 3.57 -5.52 3.80
C ILE A 31 3.56 -5.44 5.34
N THR A 32 4.34 -6.30 6.01
CA THR A 32 4.47 -6.32 7.48
C THR A 32 5.18 -5.10 8.06
N SER A 33 5.90 -4.31 7.25
CA SER A 33 6.50 -3.06 7.70
C SER A 33 5.52 -1.87 7.68
N LEU A 34 4.38 -2.00 7.01
CA LEU A 34 3.35 -0.95 6.97
C LEU A 34 2.65 -0.82 8.32
N LYS A 35 2.67 0.39 8.87
CA LYS A 35 2.00 0.75 10.13
C LYS A 35 0.48 0.61 9.99
N SER A 36 -0.06 0.82 8.79
CA SER A 36 -1.49 0.59 8.48
C SER A 36 -1.96 -0.83 8.83
N GLY A 37 -1.07 -1.82 8.84
CA GLY A 37 -1.37 -3.19 9.25
C GLY A 37 -1.83 -3.31 10.71
N LYS A 38 -1.53 -2.31 11.56
CA LYS A 38 -1.94 -2.28 12.98
C LYS A 38 -3.36 -1.77 13.19
N ILE A 39 -3.97 -1.08 12.22
CA ILE A 39 -5.30 -0.47 12.36
C ILE A 39 -6.39 -1.55 12.31
N CYS A 40 -6.36 -2.37 11.25
CA CYS A 40 -7.39 -3.37 10.98
C CYS A 40 -6.85 -4.79 10.78
N GLY A 41 -5.57 -5.00 11.08
CA GLY A 41 -4.88 -6.25 10.84
C GLY A 41 -4.39 -6.41 9.39
N LEU A 42 -3.37 -7.24 9.25
CA LEU A 42 -2.64 -7.44 8.00
C LEU A 42 -3.51 -8.01 6.87
N ALA A 43 -4.55 -8.80 7.19
CA ALA A 43 -5.45 -9.35 6.18
C ALA A 43 -6.34 -8.28 5.51
N ASN A 44 -6.79 -7.26 6.25
CA ASN A 44 -7.57 -6.17 5.68
C ASN A 44 -6.68 -5.19 4.91
N LEU A 45 -5.44 -4.98 5.39
CA LEU A 45 -4.42 -4.26 4.63
C LEU A 45 -4.12 -4.95 3.29
N ALA A 46 -3.94 -6.27 3.28
CA ALA A 46 -3.69 -7.02 2.05
C ALA A 46 -4.81 -6.83 1.01
N LYS A 47 -6.08 -6.81 1.44
CA LYS A 47 -7.23 -6.52 0.55
C LYS A 47 -7.13 -5.13 -0.09
N LEU A 48 -6.77 -4.12 0.69
CA LEU A 48 -6.59 -2.76 0.16
C LEU A 48 -5.38 -2.65 -0.76
N LEU A 49 -4.28 -3.35 -0.48
CA LEU A 49 -3.12 -3.34 -1.37
C LEU A 49 -3.47 -3.95 -2.73
N LEU A 50 -4.26 -5.01 -2.77
CA LEU A 50 -4.78 -5.56 -4.04
C LEU A 50 -5.70 -4.57 -4.77
N TYR A 51 -6.48 -3.77 -4.04
CA TYR A 51 -7.26 -2.69 -4.63
C TYR A 51 -6.36 -1.62 -5.24
N PHE A 52 -5.35 -1.13 -4.51
CA PHE A 52 -4.39 -0.14 -5.00
C PHE A 52 -3.59 -0.65 -6.21
N GLU A 53 -3.27 -1.94 -6.23
CA GLU A 53 -2.63 -2.56 -7.39
C GLU A 53 -3.52 -2.57 -8.62
N ARG A 54 -4.82 -2.84 -8.47
CA ARG A 54 -5.79 -2.75 -9.57
C ARG A 54 -5.84 -1.34 -10.16
N GLU A 55 -5.72 -0.31 -9.32
CA GLU A 55 -5.69 1.09 -9.73
C GLU A 55 -4.31 1.54 -10.25
N GLY A 56 -3.30 0.66 -10.23
CA GLY A 56 -1.96 0.93 -10.78
C GLY A 56 -1.03 1.72 -9.85
N TYR A 57 -1.37 1.86 -8.57
CA TYR A 57 -0.57 2.64 -7.61
C TYR A 57 0.61 1.87 -7.03
N LEU A 58 0.56 0.55 -7.06
CA LEU A 58 1.61 -0.34 -6.57
C LEU A 58 1.51 -1.70 -7.28
N VAL A 59 2.53 -2.54 -7.12
CA VAL A 59 2.49 -3.95 -7.52
C VAL A 59 2.73 -4.80 -6.28
N VAL A 60 1.92 -5.85 -6.10
CA VAL A 60 2.13 -6.83 -5.03
C VAL A 60 2.97 -7.98 -5.57
N LEU A 61 4.11 -8.23 -4.93
CA LEU A 61 5.06 -9.29 -5.25
C LEU A 61 4.87 -10.50 -4.33
N ASN A 62 5.32 -11.68 -4.77
CA ASN A 62 5.23 -12.95 -4.03
C ASN A 62 3.78 -13.36 -3.68
N LYS A 63 2.82 -13.09 -4.56
CA LYS A 63 1.37 -13.36 -4.34
C LYS A 63 1.03 -14.83 -4.14
N ASP A 64 1.89 -15.72 -4.64
CA ASP A 64 1.82 -17.16 -4.49
C ASP A 64 2.14 -17.62 -3.06
N GLU A 65 2.81 -16.77 -2.27
CA GLU A 65 3.11 -17.03 -0.86
C GLU A 65 2.00 -16.55 0.09
N ASN A 66 2.14 -16.88 1.36
CA ASN A 66 1.28 -16.31 2.41
C ASN A 66 1.39 -14.77 2.41
N TYR A 67 0.25 -14.07 2.59
CA TYR A 67 0.20 -12.61 2.58
C TYR A 67 1.11 -11.92 3.62
N LYS A 68 1.66 -12.64 4.59
CA LYS A 68 2.69 -12.13 5.51
C LYS A 68 4.06 -11.92 4.85
N GLU A 69 4.33 -12.66 3.78
CA GLU A 69 5.59 -12.60 3.02
C GLU A 69 5.48 -11.75 1.75
N TRP A 70 4.31 -11.15 1.49
CA TRP A 70 4.14 -10.26 0.36
C TRP A 70 5.01 -9.01 0.50
N GLU A 71 5.53 -8.59 -0.64
CA GLU A 71 6.20 -7.30 -0.80
C GLU A 71 5.34 -6.42 -1.70
N ILE A 72 5.47 -5.12 -1.53
CA ILE A 72 4.89 -4.14 -2.43
C ILE A 72 5.99 -3.31 -3.07
N GLN A 73 5.85 -3.05 -4.36
CA GLN A 73 6.60 -2.04 -5.08
C GLN A 73 5.67 -0.86 -5.31
N ILE A 74 6.01 0.32 -4.79
CA ILE A 74 5.18 1.52 -5.01
C ILE A 74 5.49 2.06 -6.41
N GLU A 75 4.45 2.30 -7.21
CA GLU A 75 4.56 2.82 -8.57
C GLU A 75 4.39 4.34 -8.60
N PRO A 76 4.95 5.04 -9.61
CA PRO A 76 4.77 6.49 -9.76
C PRO A 76 3.30 6.94 -9.83
N GLY A 77 2.38 6.05 -10.26
CA GLY A 77 0.94 6.30 -10.27
C GLY A 77 0.37 6.66 -8.89
N ILE A 78 1.05 6.32 -7.79
CA ILE A 78 0.66 6.75 -6.45
C ILE A 78 0.52 8.28 -6.34
N LEU A 79 1.23 9.06 -7.16
CA LEU A 79 1.16 10.52 -7.18
C LEU A 79 -0.21 11.03 -7.62
N ASP A 80 -1.00 10.27 -8.38
CA ASP A 80 -2.36 10.65 -8.78
C ASP A 80 -3.27 10.83 -7.54
N LEU A 81 -2.98 10.08 -6.46
CA LEU A 81 -3.64 10.24 -5.17
C LEU A 81 -3.37 11.61 -4.51
N MET A 82 -2.29 12.32 -4.88
CA MET A 82 -2.04 13.69 -4.40
C MET A 82 -2.86 14.73 -5.17
N PHE A 83 -3.05 14.52 -6.47
CA PHE A 83 -3.64 15.53 -7.35
C PHE A 83 -5.15 15.38 -7.51
N GLY A 84 -5.75 14.33 -6.93
CA GLY A 84 -7.20 14.14 -6.95
C GLY A 84 -7.74 13.69 -8.31
N TYR A 85 -6.89 13.10 -9.15
CA TYR A 85 -7.33 12.43 -10.37
C TYR A 85 -7.81 11.01 -9.99
N GLY A 86 -9.07 10.93 -9.55
CA GLY A 86 -9.76 9.69 -9.20
C GLY A 86 -11.26 9.88 -9.21
#